data_AF-A0A933SGJ0-F1
#
_entry.id   AF-A0A933SGJ0-F1
#
_cell.length_a   1.000
_cell.length_b   1.000
_cell.length_c   1.000
_cell.angle_alpha   90.00
_cell.angle_beta   90.00
_cell.angle_gamma   90.00
#
_symmetry.space_group_name_H-M   'P 1'
#
loop_
_entity.id
_entity.type
_entity.pdbx_description
1 polymer ?
#
loop_
_entity_poly.entity_id
_entity_poly.type
_entity_poly.pdbx_seq_one_letter_code
_entity_poly.pdbx_strand_id
1 'polypeptide(L)'
;MAKERLSVLFVTQYYPPETGAAPARAWHFARALRRAGHDVRVVTGLPNHPSGVIRPEYAGIKRRRETHDGLPVDRVWLYATPKKTPITRLWNHLSFALSAIPAMFGGERPDVVVATTPPLFHGVTAWLAAKWHGAAFVNDCRDDWPHAAIALGEMRPGLVAKVLDGVSRFFQSRAARILVVTPGMRRQLASRGFPERKLVFLPNGADTELFHPRDEARHGARDAAIEGRPFTVLYAGTHGLVHGMDAIVEAADLLRDEPVRFRFVGDGVAREGLERRVKQLGLTNCTFEESVPPEQLVALLHEADAAIATTRGSEFAGETIPVKLFDYLATGCPVVAAVRGDAARVVEESGGGLVAEPENAASIAAAVRRLVAEPALRAQLASGGPAFVEREHSRRALGAKLVETLAEAVVETNGRAIPPRPTGLHAFAKRALDVLLSAVALVVFSPVMLAVAIAIKLESEGPVLFTQRRSGRGSCEFVLFKFRSMAVGTPDLATHLVQPGVVRVTKVGAFIRRTSLDELPQLWNILRGDMTLVGPRPALYNQYDLIAMRQGQGVDALLPGLTGWAQINGRDEIPMERKVALDREYLDRLSIAFDLEILVRTGMTLFTMRGTR
;
A
#
# COMPACT_ATOMS: atom_id res chain seq x y z
N MET A 1 -9.55 -4.42 22.31
CA MET A 1 -10.40 -4.52 21.11
C MET A 1 -9.94 -5.74 20.33
N ALA A 2 -10.80 -6.71 20.05
CA ALA A 2 -10.42 -7.84 19.20
C ALA A 2 -10.06 -7.28 17.81
N LYS A 3 -8.81 -7.44 17.35
CA LYS A 3 -8.43 -7.09 15.97
C LYS A 3 -9.29 -7.95 15.05
N GLU A 4 -10.23 -7.33 14.33
CA GLU A 4 -11.09 -8.04 13.38
C GLU A 4 -10.22 -8.81 12.38
N ARG A 5 -10.58 -10.08 12.14
CA ARG A 5 -9.92 -10.90 11.13
C ARG A 5 -10.19 -10.27 9.76
N LEU A 6 -9.11 -9.98 9.02
CA LEU A 6 -9.17 -9.35 7.70
C LEU A 6 -8.82 -10.41 6.66
N SER A 7 -9.43 -10.33 5.47
CA SER A 7 -8.96 -11.01 4.26
C SER A 7 -8.03 -10.09 3.47
N VAL A 8 -6.78 -10.51 3.31
CA VAL A 8 -5.70 -9.74 2.67
C VAL A 8 -5.29 -10.39 1.35
N LEU A 9 -5.41 -9.64 0.26
CA LEU A 9 -4.81 -9.99 -1.03
C LEU A 9 -3.46 -9.29 -1.16
N PHE A 10 -2.37 -10.05 -1.02
CA PHE A 10 -1.01 -9.54 -1.14
C PHE A 10 -0.47 -9.79 -2.55
N VAL A 11 -0.25 -8.72 -3.31
CA VAL A 11 0.23 -8.77 -4.70
C VAL A 11 1.69 -8.34 -4.74
N THR A 12 2.55 -9.25 -5.19
CA THR A 12 3.99 -9.01 -5.34
C THR A 12 4.47 -9.73 -6.58
N GLN A 13 5.43 -9.21 -7.33
CA GLN A 13 6.00 -9.99 -8.43
C GLN A 13 6.99 -11.06 -7.94
N TYR A 14 7.69 -10.78 -6.83
CA TYR A 14 8.75 -11.63 -6.29
C TYR A 14 8.34 -12.21 -4.94
N TYR A 15 8.48 -13.52 -4.80
CA TYR A 15 8.14 -14.27 -3.58
C TYR A 15 8.98 -15.56 -3.51
N PRO A 16 9.27 -16.11 -2.31
CA PRO A 16 9.95 -17.39 -2.19
C PRO A 16 9.31 -18.45 -3.11
N PRO A 17 10.09 -19.35 -3.72
CA PRO A 17 11.46 -19.72 -3.36
C PRO A 17 12.56 -18.83 -3.98
N GLU A 18 12.22 -17.72 -4.66
CA GLU A 18 13.21 -16.73 -5.09
C GLU A 18 13.98 -16.16 -3.88
N THR A 19 15.28 -15.97 -4.05
CA THR A 19 16.15 -15.39 -3.02
C THR A 19 16.31 -13.89 -3.23
N GLY A 20 16.67 -13.17 -2.16
CA GLY A 20 16.90 -11.73 -2.18
C GLY A 20 15.95 -10.93 -1.30
N ALA A 21 16.19 -9.63 -1.20
CA ALA A 21 15.50 -8.76 -0.24
C ALA A 21 14.00 -8.63 -0.51
N ALA A 22 13.59 -8.51 -1.78
CA ALA A 22 12.18 -8.37 -2.16
C ALA A 22 11.32 -9.61 -1.82
N PRO A 23 11.66 -10.84 -2.27
CA PRO A 23 10.88 -12.02 -1.92
C PRO A 23 10.90 -12.30 -0.41
N ALA A 24 12.06 -12.18 0.27
CA ALA A 24 12.14 -12.38 1.71
C ALA A 24 11.18 -11.44 2.45
N ARG A 25 11.23 -10.13 2.17
CA ARG A 25 10.36 -9.15 2.81
C ARG A 25 8.87 -9.41 2.56
N ALA A 26 8.49 -9.73 1.32
CA ALA A 26 7.10 -10.04 1.00
C ALA A 26 6.59 -11.25 1.81
N TRP A 27 7.42 -12.29 1.96
CA TRP A 27 7.11 -13.44 2.80
C TRP A 27 6.99 -13.06 4.28
N HIS A 28 7.88 -12.23 4.82
CA HIS A 28 7.79 -11.78 6.20
C HIS A 28 6.52 -10.99 6.51
N PHE A 29 6.11 -10.09 5.63
CA PHE A 29 4.85 -9.37 5.81
C PHE A 29 3.64 -10.28 5.71
N ALA A 30 3.60 -11.20 4.73
CA ALA A 30 2.52 -12.17 4.62
C ALA A 30 2.44 -13.08 5.86
N ARG A 31 3.59 -13.54 6.38
CA ARG A 31 3.69 -14.33 7.62
C ARG A 31 3.26 -13.54 8.85
N ALA A 32 3.64 -12.26 8.97
CA ALA A 32 3.24 -11.40 10.07
C ALA A 32 1.72 -11.17 10.10
N LEU A 33 1.11 -10.91 8.95
CA LEU A 33 -0.34 -10.77 8.82
C LEU A 33 -1.08 -12.05 9.23
N ARG A 34 -0.58 -13.22 8.81
CA ARG A 34 -1.15 -14.50 9.22
C ARG A 34 -0.97 -14.80 10.70
N ARG A 35 0.22 -14.51 11.27
CA ARG A 35 0.49 -14.62 12.72
C ARG A 35 -0.47 -13.75 13.54
N ALA A 36 -0.89 -12.59 13.00
CA ALA A 36 -1.89 -11.72 13.61
C ALA A 36 -3.35 -12.20 13.43
N GLY A 37 -3.58 -13.37 12.81
CA GLY A 37 -4.89 -14.00 12.67
C GLY A 37 -5.66 -13.60 11.40
N HIS A 38 -5.07 -12.82 10.49
CA HIS A 38 -5.69 -12.46 9.23
C HIS A 38 -5.62 -13.62 8.21
N ASP A 39 -6.61 -13.70 7.33
CA ASP A 39 -6.54 -14.57 6.16
C ASP A 39 -5.71 -13.87 5.07
N VAL A 40 -4.71 -14.55 4.52
CA VAL A 40 -3.72 -13.95 3.62
C VAL A 40 -3.56 -14.83 2.40
N ARG A 41 -3.80 -14.25 1.23
CA ARG A 41 -3.53 -14.89 -0.06
C ARG A 41 -2.54 -14.07 -0.86
N VAL A 42 -1.50 -14.73 -1.35
CA VAL A 42 -0.44 -14.09 -2.15
C VAL A 42 -0.68 -14.36 -3.63
N VAL A 43 -0.58 -13.33 -4.48
CA VAL A 43 -0.51 -13.46 -5.94
C VAL A 43 0.87 -13.02 -6.39
N THR A 44 1.59 -13.91 -7.08
CA THR A 44 3.00 -13.69 -7.45
C THR A 44 3.38 -14.23 -8.82
N GLY A 45 4.55 -13.83 -9.31
CA GLY A 45 5.13 -14.37 -10.54
C GLY A 45 5.64 -15.79 -10.37
N LEU A 46 5.77 -16.52 -11.49
CA LEU A 46 6.56 -17.75 -11.52
C LEU A 46 8.03 -17.44 -11.19
N PRO A 47 8.70 -18.27 -10.35
CA PRO A 47 10.06 -18.00 -9.89
C PRO A 47 11.03 -17.93 -11.07
N ASN A 48 11.73 -16.81 -11.20
CA ASN A 48 12.68 -16.57 -12.29
C ASN A 48 13.86 -15.68 -11.89
N HIS A 49 13.75 -14.89 -10.82
CA HIS A 49 14.81 -14.04 -10.32
C HIS A 49 15.86 -14.87 -9.54
N PRO A 50 17.17 -14.54 -9.66
CA PRO A 50 17.78 -13.44 -10.42
C PRO A 50 18.19 -13.79 -11.85
N SER A 51 18.14 -15.07 -12.25
CA SER A 51 18.65 -15.55 -13.54
C SER A 51 17.85 -15.07 -14.75
N GLY A 52 16.57 -14.71 -14.55
CA GLY A 52 15.63 -14.44 -15.63
C GLY A 52 15.17 -15.73 -16.33
N VAL A 53 15.35 -16.89 -15.72
CA VAL A 53 14.94 -18.20 -16.24
C VAL A 53 13.90 -18.79 -15.31
N ILE A 54 12.73 -19.16 -15.85
CA ILE A 54 11.72 -19.90 -15.08
C ILE A 54 12.34 -21.20 -14.60
N ARG A 55 12.22 -21.48 -13.30
CA ARG A 55 12.81 -22.71 -12.75
C ARG A 55 12.18 -23.96 -13.38
N PRO A 56 12.95 -25.06 -13.55
CA PRO A 56 12.48 -26.26 -14.24
C PRO A 56 11.16 -26.82 -13.72
N GLU A 57 10.94 -26.76 -12.40
CA GLU A 57 9.71 -27.24 -11.74
C GLU A 57 8.45 -26.41 -12.06
N TYR A 58 8.62 -25.26 -12.72
CA TYR A 58 7.53 -24.40 -13.20
C TYR A 58 7.46 -24.29 -14.73
N ALA A 59 8.24 -25.09 -15.47
CA ALA A 59 8.25 -25.06 -16.93
C ALA A 59 6.87 -25.37 -17.52
N GLY A 60 6.43 -24.58 -18.51
CA GLY A 60 5.14 -24.76 -19.20
C GLY A 60 3.89 -24.36 -18.39
N ILE A 61 4.04 -23.99 -17.11
CA ILE A 61 2.93 -23.61 -16.25
C ILE A 61 2.47 -22.18 -16.59
N LYS A 62 1.16 -21.98 -16.73
CA LYS A 62 0.57 -20.64 -16.87
C LYS A 62 0.07 -20.05 -15.55
N ARG A 63 -0.41 -20.91 -14.65
CA ARG A 63 -0.88 -20.57 -13.31
C ARG A 63 -0.76 -21.79 -12.40
N ARG A 64 -0.32 -21.61 -11.15
CA ARG A 64 -0.25 -22.67 -10.14
C ARG A 64 -0.65 -22.11 -8.78
N ARG A 65 -1.61 -22.77 -8.13
CA ARG A 65 -1.92 -22.54 -6.72
C ARG A 65 -1.13 -23.53 -5.88
N GLU A 66 -0.48 -23.04 -4.85
CA GLU A 66 0.32 -23.81 -3.92
C GLU A 66 0.30 -23.18 -2.53
N THR A 67 1.01 -23.79 -1.59
CA THR A 67 1.21 -23.22 -0.26
C THR A 67 2.69 -23.03 0.00
N HIS A 68 3.05 -21.94 0.67
CA HIS A 68 4.40 -21.68 1.13
C HIS A 68 4.34 -21.32 2.61
N ASP A 69 4.92 -22.15 3.48
CA ASP A 69 4.75 -22.09 4.94
C ASP A 69 3.29 -21.98 5.39
N GLY A 70 2.40 -22.67 4.67
CA GLY A 70 0.96 -22.67 4.88
C GLY A 70 0.22 -21.40 4.43
N LEU A 71 0.90 -20.43 3.81
CA LEU A 71 0.24 -19.31 3.13
C LEU A 71 -0.21 -19.74 1.73
N PRO A 72 -1.47 -19.54 1.34
CA PRO A 72 -1.91 -19.70 -0.05
C PRO A 72 -1.15 -18.78 -1.01
N VAL A 73 -0.52 -19.34 -2.03
CA VAL A 73 0.23 -18.63 -3.07
C VAL A 73 -0.33 -19.01 -4.44
N ASP A 74 -0.73 -18.01 -5.23
CA ASP A 74 -1.15 -18.16 -6.62
C ASP A 74 -0.08 -17.57 -7.53
N ARG A 75 0.68 -18.44 -8.19
CA ARG A 75 1.73 -18.06 -9.12
C ARG A 75 1.18 -17.94 -10.52
N VAL A 76 1.49 -16.85 -11.20
CA VAL A 76 1.06 -16.59 -12.57
C VAL A 76 2.24 -16.41 -13.51
N TRP A 77 2.01 -16.74 -14.77
CA TRP A 77 2.97 -16.57 -15.83
C TRP A 77 3.46 -15.13 -15.96
N LEU A 78 4.70 -14.99 -16.41
CA LEU A 78 5.32 -13.75 -16.82
C LEU A 78 6.42 -14.06 -17.85
N TYR A 79 6.76 -13.07 -18.66
CA TYR A 79 7.83 -13.16 -19.64
C TYR A 79 9.19 -13.07 -18.95
N ALA A 80 9.85 -14.21 -18.71
CA ALA A 80 11.19 -14.26 -18.14
C ALA A 80 12.24 -14.44 -19.25
N THR A 81 13.34 -13.69 -19.17
CA THR A 81 14.49 -13.86 -20.07
C THR A 81 15.80 -13.54 -19.35
N PRO A 82 16.89 -14.29 -19.63
CA PRO A 82 18.24 -13.95 -19.17
C PRO A 82 18.74 -12.59 -19.72
N LYS A 83 18.23 -12.16 -20.88
CA LYS A 83 18.63 -10.90 -21.51
C LYS A 83 17.97 -9.72 -20.81
N LYS A 84 18.70 -9.05 -19.94
CA LYS A 84 18.20 -7.90 -19.16
C LYS A 84 18.36 -6.59 -19.94
N THR A 85 17.38 -6.23 -20.77
CA THR A 85 17.28 -4.92 -21.43
C THR A 85 16.08 -4.15 -20.88
N PRO A 86 16.00 -2.82 -21.08
CA PRO A 86 14.82 -2.04 -20.65
C PRO A 86 13.51 -2.58 -21.24
N ILE A 87 13.54 -3.04 -22.50
CA ILE A 87 12.37 -3.59 -23.20
C ILE A 87 11.96 -4.95 -22.62
N THR A 88 12.92 -5.84 -22.34
CA THR A 88 12.59 -7.16 -21.77
C THR A 88 12.12 -7.05 -20.32
N ARG A 89 12.67 -6.10 -19.53
CA ARG A 89 12.15 -5.76 -18.20
C ARG A 89 10.72 -5.24 -18.27
N LEU A 90 10.42 -4.35 -19.23
CA LEU A 90 9.07 -3.85 -19.46
C LEU A 90 8.08 -4.99 -19.77
N TRP A 91 8.45 -5.89 -20.68
CA TRP A 91 7.62 -7.07 -21.01
C TRP A 91 7.43 -8.01 -19.82
N ASN A 92 8.49 -8.25 -19.04
CA ASN A 92 8.44 -9.05 -17.81
C ASN A 92 7.41 -8.47 -16.80
N HIS A 93 7.43 -7.16 -16.60
CA HIS A 93 6.52 -6.48 -15.69
C HIS A 93 5.07 -6.42 -16.22
N LEU A 94 4.88 -6.12 -17.51
CA LEU A 94 3.56 -6.03 -18.14
C LEU A 94 2.87 -7.40 -18.21
N SER A 95 3.61 -8.44 -18.61
CA SER A 95 3.07 -9.80 -18.66
C SER A 95 2.62 -10.30 -17.30
N PHE A 96 3.40 -10.06 -16.23
CA PHE A 96 2.96 -10.36 -14.87
C PHE A 96 1.67 -9.61 -14.51
N ALA A 97 1.64 -8.29 -14.73
CA ALA A 97 0.47 -7.47 -14.40
C ALA A 97 -0.81 -7.98 -15.09
N LEU A 98 -0.72 -8.38 -16.36
CA LEU A 98 -1.84 -8.91 -17.14
C LEU A 98 -2.22 -10.34 -16.73
N SER A 99 -1.25 -11.24 -16.60
CA SER A 99 -1.49 -12.65 -16.23
C SER A 99 -1.99 -12.81 -14.80
N ALA A 100 -1.74 -11.83 -13.92
CA ALA A 100 -2.24 -11.83 -12.56
C ALA A 100 -3.74 -11.46 -12.43
N ILE A 101 -4.38 -10.90 -13.47
CA ILE A 101 -5.79 -10.50 -13.43
C ILE A 101 -6.73 -11.66 -13.00
N PRO A 102 -6.71 -12.85 -13.62
CA PRO A 102 -7.60 -13.94 -13.19
C PRO A 102 -7.34 -14.44 -11.76
N ALA A 103 -6.14 -14.21 -11.22
CA ALA A 103 -5.79 -14.56 -9.85
C ALA A 103 -6.26 -13.51 -8.84
N MET A 104 -6.13 -12.23 -9.14
CA MET A 104 -6.57 -11.14 -8.25
C MET A 104 -8.10 -11.00 -8.17
N PHE A 105 -8.80 -11.24 -9.28
CA PHE A 105 -10.25 -11.08 -9.36
C PHE A 105 -11.03 -12.34 -8.93
N GLY A 106 -10.36 -13.50 -8.87
CA GLY A 106 -10.93 -14.74 -8.33
C GLY A 106 -10.56 -14.98 -6.87
N GLY A 107 -11.18 -15.99 -6.26
CA GLY A 107 -10.98 -16.38 -4.85
C GLY A 107 -11.91 -15.65 -3.88
N GLU A 108 -11.62 -15.77 -2.59
CA GLU A 108 -12.31 -15.01 -1.55
C GLU A 108 -12.05 -13.51 -1.71
N ARG A 109 -13.05 -12.72 -1.37
CA ARG A 109 -12.99 -11.27 -1.50
C ARG A 109 -12.11 -10.70 -0.39
N PRO A 110 -11.09 -9.90 -0.73
CA PRO A 110 -10.28 -9.22 0.26
C PRO A 110 -10.98 -7.99 0.85
N ASP A 111 -10.69 -7.70 2.11
CA ASP A 111 -10.97 -6.40 2.76
C ASP A 111 -9.91 -5.36 2.37
N VAL A 112 -8.69 -5.82 2.10
CA VAL A 112 -7.55 -4.99 1.68
C VAL A 112 -6.69 -5.69 0.64
N VAL A 113 -6.29 -4.93 -0.38
CA VAL A 113 -5.32 -5.32 -1.40
C VAL A 113 -4.03 -4.54 -1.16
N VAL A 114 -2.93 -5.27 -0.92
CA VAL A 114 -1.59 -4.71 -0.74
C VAL A 114 -0.79 -5.00 -2.01
N ALA A 115 -0.17 -3.98 -2.61
CA ALA A 115 0.66 -4.16 -3.81
C ALA A 115 2.06 -3.57 -3.64
N THR A 116 3.10 -4.40 -3.76
CA THR A 116 4.50 -3.96 -3.62
C THR A 116 5.10 -3.51 -4.95
N THR A 117 5.36 -2.21 -5.09
CA THR A 117 5.97 -1.60 -6.27
C THR A 117 7.40 -1.17 -5.99
N PRO A 118 8.34 -1.26 -6.93
CA PRO A 118 8.19 -1.78 -8.30
C PRO A 118 8.00 -3.32 -8.36
N PRO A 119 7.46 -3.85 -9.47
CA PRO A 119 7.14 -3.14 -10.73
C PRO A 119 5.84 -2.33 -10.77
N LEU A 120 5.79 -1.23 -11.53
CA LEU A 120 4.65 -0.28 -11.48
C LEU A 120 3.30 -0.85 -11.95
N PHE A 121 3.30 -1.64 -13.03
CA PHE A 121 2.05 -1.96 -13.74
C PHE A 121 1.08 -2.80 -12.92
N HIS A 122 1.58 -3.67 -12.04
CA HIS A 122 0.70 -4.43 -11.16
C HIS A 122 0.08 -3.55 -10.07
N GLY A 123 0.62 -2.36 -9.78
CA GLY A 123 -0.05 -1.37 -8.93
C GLY A 123 -1.39 -0.93 -9.51
N VAL A 124 -1.49 -0.77 -10.83
CA VAL A 124 -2.76 -0.47 -11.53
C VAL A 124 -3.71 -1.66 -11.45
N THR A 125 -3.24 -2.88 -11.70
CA THR A 125 -4.11 -4.06 -11.69
C THR A 125 -4.57 -4.43 -10.28
N ALA A 126 -3.73 -4.22 -9.27
CA ALA A 126 -4.10 -4.36 -7.86
C ALA A 126 -5.11 -3.29 -7.43
N TRP A 127 -4.95 -2.04 -7.86
CA TRP A 127 -5.97 -1.01 -7.63
C TRP A 127 -7.31 -1.35 -8.29
N LEU A 128 -7.30 -1.87 -9.52
CA LEU A 128 -8.52 -2.34 -10.20
C LEU A 128 -9.18 -3.49 -9.44
N ALA A 129 -8.40 -4.45 -8.95
CA ALA A 129 -8.89 -5.54 -8.12
C ALA A 129 -9.48 -5.01 -6.79
N ALA A 130 -8.81 -4.07 -6.14
CA ALA A 130 -9.32 -3.41 -4.94
C ALA A 130 -10.65 -2.69 -5.20
N LYS A 131 -10.75 -1.95 -6.31
CA LYS A 131 -11.99 -1.27 -6.70
C LYS A 131 -13.13 -2.26 -7.00
N TRP A 132 -12.82 -3.33 -7.74
CA TRP A 132 -13.77 -4.41 -8.06
C TRP A 132 -14.32 -5.06 -6.79
N HIS A 133 -13.41 -5.44 -5.89
CA HIS A 133 -13.74 -6.00 -4.60
C HIS A 133 -14.21 -4.96 -3.60
N GLY A 134 -14.18 -3.65 -3.89
CA GLY A 134 -14.48 -2.65 -2.89
C GLY A 134 -13.66 -2.77 -1.61
N ALA A 135 -12.40 -3.15 -1.74
CA ALA A 135 -11.41 -3.31 -0.71
C ALA A 135 -10.59 -2.02 -0.57
N ALA A 136 -9.94 -1.82 0.59
CA ALA A 136 -8.90 -0.82 0.71
C ALA A 136 -7.72 -1.15 -0.21
N PHE A 137 -7.12 -0.14 -0.83
CA PHE A 137 -5.90 -0.31 -1.60
C PHE A 137 -4.72 0.30 -0.85
N VAL A 138 -3.71 -0.52 -0.55
CA VAL A 138 -2.46 -0.09 0.08
C VAL A 138 -1.33 -0.32 -0.91
N ASN A 139 -0.62 0.75 -1.27
CA ASN A 139 0.57 0.63 -2.09
C ASN A 139 1.79 0.52 -1.18
N ASP A 140 2.49 -0.61 -1.27
CA ASP A 140 3.78 -0.79 -0.65
C ASP A 140 4.87 -0.27 -1.61
N CYS A 141 5.26 1.01 -1.47
CA CYS A 141 6.17 1.67 -2.38
C CYS A 141 7.61 1.49 -1.88
N ARG A 142 8.35 0.62 -2.56
CA ARG A 142 9.72 0.23 -2.19
C ARG A 142 10.78 1.07 -2.83
N ASP A 143 10.51 1.58 -4.03
CA ASP A 143 11.32 2.59 -4.72
C ASP A 143 10.40 3.53 -5.49
N ASP A 144 10.72 4.83 -5.51
CA ASP A 144 9.98 5.84 -6.28
C ASP A 144 10.35 5.77 -7.77
N TRP A 145 9.95 4.71 -8.44
CA TRP A 145 10.18 4.53 -9.87
C TRP A 145 9.11 5.31 -10.67
N PRO A 146 9.47 6.08 -11.71
CA PRO A 146 10.76 6.09 -12.43
C PRO A 146 11.83 7.07 -11.90
N HIS A 147 11.55 7.93 -10.91
CA HIS A 147 12.50 8.95 -10.43
C HIS A 147 13.81 8.35 -9.93
N ALA A 148 13.74 7.27 -9.15
CA ALA A 148 14.92 6.54 -8.69
C ALA A 148 15.81 6.06 -9.84
N ALA A 149 15.22 5.55 -10.93
CA ALA A 149 15.98 5.10 -12.10
C ALA A 149 16.61 6.27 -12.88
N ILE A 150 15.99 7.45 -12.88
CA ILE A 150 16.59 8.65 -13.48
C ILE A 150 17.78 9.12 -12.64
N ALA A 151 17.62 9.18 -11.32
CA ALA A 151 18.68 9.59 -10.40
C ALA A 151 19.89 8.66 -10.45
N LEU A 152 19.65 7.36 -10.64
CA LEU A 152 20.70 6.35 -10.82
C LEU A 152 21.29 6.29 -12.24
N GLY A 153 20.81 7.12 -13.17
CA GLY A 153 21.26 7.13 -14.57
C GLY A 153 20.81 5.90 -15.38
N GLU A 154 19.96 5.04 -14.82
CA GLU A 154 19.40 3.87 -15.50
C GLU A 154 18.33 4.23 -16.54
N MET A 155 17.72 5.41 -16.42
CA MET A 155 16.71 5.92 -17.33
C MET A 155 16.98 7.38 -17.69
N ARG A 156 16.87 7.70 -18.97
CA ARG A 156 16.92 9.11 -19.42
C ARG A 156 15.61 9.83 -19.09
N PRO A 157 15.65 11.09 -18.61
CA PRO A 157 14.44 11.88 -18.51
C PRO A 157 13.82 12.08 -19.90
N GLY A 158 12.49 12.04 -20.00
CA GLY A 158 11.79 12.14 -21.28
C GLY A 158 10.33 11.78 -21.21
N LEU A 159 9.68 11.60 -22.37
CA LEU A 159 8.25 11.28 -22.46
C LEU A 159 7.90 9.96 -21.76
N VAL A 160 8.71 8.92 -21.95
CA VAL A 160 8.50 7.61 -21.31
C VAL A 160 8.54 7.73 -19.78
N ALA A 161 9.53 8.43 -19.24
CA ALA A 161 9.61 8.69 -17.80
C ALA A 161 8.38 9.47 -17.28
N LYS A 162 7.91 10.49 -18.01
CA LYS A 162 6.68 11.23 -17.65
C LYS A 162 5.43 10.35 -17.66
N VAL A 163 5.30 9.46 -18.64
CA VAL A 163 4.18 8.50 -18.71
C VAL A 163 4.21 7.55 -17.51
N LEU A 164 5.38 7.00 -17.19
CA LEU A 164 5.57 6.08 -16.07
C LEU A 164 5.33 6.76 -14.72
N ASP A 165 5.79 8.00 -14.56
CA ASP A 165 5.47 8.84 -13.41
C ASP A 165 3.95 9.07 -13.30
N GLY A 166 3.28 9.37 -14.41
CA GLY A 166 1.83 9.50 -14.47
C GLY A 166 1.10 8.22 -14.02
N VAL A 167 1.58 7.05 -14.44
CA VAL A 167 1.04 5.75 -14.00
C VAL A 167 1.25 5.55 -12.49
N SER A 168 2.46 5.83 -12.00
CA SER A 168 2.80 5.75 -10.57
C SER A 168 1.88 6.65 -9.74
N ARG A 169 1.80 7.93 -10.10
CA ARG A 169 0.93 8.92 -9.45
C ARG A 169 -0.54 8.51 -9.49
N PHE A 170 -1.01 7.94 -10.60
CA PHE A 170 -2.39 7.52 -10.75
C PHE A 170 -2.78 6.50 -9.66
N PHE A 171 -2.11 5.35 -9.56
CA PHE A 171 -2.53 4.35 -8.56
C PHE A 171 -2.18 4.79 -7.13
N GLN A 172 -1.05 5.47 -6.92
CA GLN A 172 -0.67 5.98 -5.59
C GLN A 172 -1.70 7.00 -5.06
N SER A 173 -2.23 7.88 -5.91
CA SER A 173 -3.26 8.85 -5.50
C SER A 173 -4.54 8.17 -5.03
N ARG A 174 -4.82 6.96 -5.54
CA ARG A 174 -5.98 6.13 -5.20
C ARG A 174 -5.76 5.21 -4.01
N ALA A 175 -4.52 5.04 -3.56
CA ALA A 175 -4.22 4.26 -2.36
C ALA A 175 -4.76 4.98 -1.11
N ALA A 176 -5.26 4.19 -0.15
CA ALA A 176 -5.61 4.66 1.19
C ALA A 176 -4.33 4.94 2.00
N ARG A 177 -3.31 4.09 1.84
CA ARG A 177 -1.97 4.25 2.42
C ARG A 177 -0.90 3.96 1.36
N ILE A 178 0.19 4.71 1.43
CA ILE A 178 1.43 4.50 0.67
C ILE A 178 2.50 4.21 1.71
N LEU A 179 2.99 2.97 1.75
CA LEU A 179 4.09 2.58 2.60
C LEU A 179 5.39 3.04 1.94
N VAL A 180 6.26 3.71 2.70
CA VAL A 180 7.51 4.29 2.19
C VAL A 180 8.68 3.80 3.01
N VAL A 181 9.83 3.60 2.36
CA VAL A 181 10.97 2.88 2.95
C VAL A 181 11.91 3.79 3.74
N THR A 182 11.97 5.08 3.41
CA THR A 182 12.88 6.05 4.04
C THR A 182 12.16 7.37 4.35
N PRO A 183 12.60 8.10 5.39
CA PRO A 183 12.11 9.45 5.65
C PRO A 183 12.31 10.41 4.45
N GLY A 184 13.38 10.24 3.68
CA GLY A 184 13.66 10.97 2.43
C GLY A 184 12.58 10.74 1.39
N MET A 185 12.28 9.49 1.09
CA MET A 185 11.19 9.12 0.19
C MET A 185 9.84 9.69 0.64
N ARG A 186 9.58 9.73 1.95
CA ARG A 186 8.38 10.39 2.51
C ARG A 186 8.35 11.87 2.15
N ARG A 187 9.43 12.61 2.42
CA ARG A 187 9.55 14.04 2.09
C ARG A 187 9.40 14.30 0.60
N GLN A 188 9.98 13.44 -0.24
CA GLN A 188 9.90 13.54 -1.70
C GLN A 188 8.47 13.33 -2.23
N LEU A 189 7.74 12.34 -1.70
CA LEU A 189 6.34 12.14 -2.08
C LEU A 189 5.45 13.27 -1.56
N ALA A 190 5.70 13.76 -0.34
CA ALA A 190 4.97 14.90 0.21
C ALA A 190 5.14 16.18 -0.64
N SER A 191 6.37 16.51 -1.05
CA SER A 191 6.64 17.67 -1.92
C SER A 191 6.00 17.56 -3.30
N ARG A 192 5.71 16.34 -3.76
CA ARG A 192 4.97 16.05 -5.01
C ARG A 192 3.45 16.16 -4.86
N GLY A 193 2.94 16.50 -3.68
CA GLY A 193 1.52 16.75 -3.40
C GLY A 193 0.76 15.53 -2.84
N PHE A 194 1.45 14.47 -2.42
CA PHE A 194 0.79 13.39 -1.69
C PHE A 194 0.46 13.82 -0.25
N PRO A 195 -0.78 13.61 0.24
CA PRO A 195 -1.13 13.99 1.61
C PRO A 195 -0.33 13.20 2.65
N GLU A 196 0.25 13.90 3.64
CA GLU A 196 1.05 13.29 4.73
C GLU A 196 0.33 12.14 5.43
N ARG A 197 -0.98 12.26 5.65
CA ARG A 197 -1.80 11.20 6.27
C ARG A 197 -1.78 9.86 5.51
N LYS A 198 -1.46 9.87 4.22
CA LYS A 198 -1.35 8.66 3.40
C LYS A 198 0.03 8.02 3.50
N LEU A 199 1.06 8.78 3.86
CA LEU A 199 2.45 8.35 3.81
C LEU A 199 2.84 7.68 5.13
N VAL A 200 3.04 6.36 5.10
CA VAL A 200 3.40 5.57 6.29
C VAL A 200 4.82 5.07 6.15
N PHE A 201 5.69 5.50 7.05
CA PHE A 201 7.07 5.02 7.10
C PHE A 201 7.10 3.56 7.57
N LEU A 202 7.48 2.65 6.67
CA LEU A 202 7.63 1.21 6.91
C LEU A 202 8.92 0.72 6.23
N PRO A 203 10.08 0.89 6.89
CA PRO A 203 11.38 0.59 6.30
C PRO A 203 11.58 -0.90 6.02
N ASN A 204 12.72 -1.24 5.43
CA ASN A 204 13.24 -2.60 5.51
C ASN A 204 13.70 -2.88 6.96
N GLY A 205 13.83 -4.16 7.32
CA GLY A 205 14.19 -4.55 8.67
C GLY A 205 14.87 -5.92 8.75
N ALA A 206 15.53 -6.14 9.88
CA ALA A 206 16.28 -7.36 10.17
C ALA A 206 15.36 -8.48 10.66
N ASP A 207 15.77 -9.72 10.38
CA ASP A 207 15.18 -10.90 11.00
C ASP A 207 15.84 -11.15 12.34
N THR A 208 15.32 -10.55 13.41
CA THR A 208 15.92 -10.68 14.74
C THR A 208 15.74 -12.07 15.35
N GLU A 209 14.93 -12.96 14.74
CA GLU A 209 14.93 -14.40 15.05
C GLU A 209 16.24 -15.07 14.56
N LEU A 210 16.86 -14.55 13.49
CA LEU A 210 18.07 -15.08 12.87
C LEU A 210 19.32 -14.27 13.21
N PHE A 211 19.29 -12.96 12.95
CA PHE A 211 20.32 -11.98 13.30
C PHE A 211 20.13 -11.52 14.74
N HIS A 212 20.29 -12.46 15.67
CA HIS A 212 20.18 -12.18 17.10
C HIS A 212 21.53 -11.72 17.68
N PRO A 213 21.51 -10.94 18.77
CA PRO A 213 22.73 -10.59 19.48
C PRO A 213 23.44 -11.85 19.99
N ARG A 214 24.75 -11.76 20.13
CA ARG A 214 25.57 -12.82 20.72
C ARG A 214 25.30 -12.89 22.24
N ASP A 215 25.34 -14.10 22.82
CA ASP A 215 25.15 -14.28 24.27
C ASP A 215 26.12 -13.41 25.10
N GLU A 216 25.57 -12.65 26.05
CA GLU A 216 26.30 -11.69 26.91
C GLU A 216 27.48 -12.31 27.66
N ALA A 217 27.40 -13.59 28.03
CA ALA A 217 28.48 -14.33 28.71
C ALA A 217 29.80 -14.39 27.90
N ARG A 218 29.75 -14.14 26.59
CA ARG A 218 30.93 -14.13 25.69
C ARG A 218 31.45 -12.72 25.39
N HIS A 219 30.78 -11.65 25.80
CA HIS A 219 31.22 -10.27 25.55
C HIS A 219 32.48 -9.90 26.36
N GLY A 220 32.48 -10.18 27.68
CA GLY A 220 33.62 -9.86 28.55
C GLY A 220 34.91 -10.65 28.24
N ALA A 221 34.79 -11.83 27.65
CA ALA A 221 35.94 -12.67 27.29
C ALA A 221 36.69 -12.17 26.04
N ARG A 222 36.11 -11.28 25.23
CA ARG A 222 36.67 -10.90 23.93
C ARG A 222 37.51 -9.64 23.95
N ASP A 223 37.21 -8.67 24.81
CA ASP A 223 38.07 -7.50 25.00
C ASP A 223 39.44 -7.91 25.57
N ALA A 224 39.48 -8.96 26.39
CA ALA A 224 40.71 -9.63 26.82
C ALA A 224 41.37 -10.49 25.72
N ALA A 225 40.66 -10.81 24.63
CA ALA A 225 41.12 -11.69 23.53
C ALA A 225 41.44 -10.96 22.21
N ILE A 226 41.45 -9.62 22.19
CA ILE A 226 42.13 -8.87 21.11
C ILE A 226 43.65 -8.96 21.29
N GLU A 227 44.12 -9.17 22.52
CA GLU A 227 45.51 -9.47 22.80
C GLU A 227 45.94 -10.75 22.05
N GLY A 228 46.78 -10.59 21.03
CA GLY A 228 47.37 -11.69 20.26
C GLY A 228 46.72 -11.99 18.90
N ARG A 229 45.71 -11.24 18.43
CA ARG A 229 45.18 -11.36 17.06
C ARG A 229 44.82 -10.01 16.44
N PRO A 230 44.80 -9.89 15.10
CA PRO A 230 44.36 -8.67 14.44
C PRO A 230 42.85 -8.41 14.65
N PHE A 231 42.50 -7.13 14.79
CA PHE A 231 41.14 -6.62 14.82
C PHE A 231 40.45 -6.87 13.48
N THR A 232 39.30 -7.53 13.49
CA THR A 232 38.62 -8.01 12.29
C THR A 232 37.46 -7.10 11.92
N VAL A 233 37.57 -6.43 10.77
CA VAL A 233 36.50 -5.64 10.14
C VAL A 233 35.85 -6.46 9.05
N LEU A 234 34.54 -6.67 9.12
CA LEU A 234 33.77 -7.48 8.18
C LEU A 234 32.89 -6.62 7.28
N TYR A 235 33.05 -6.75 5.97
CA TYR A 235 32.02 -6.40 5.00
C TYR A 235 31.33 -7.69 4.55
N ALA A 236 30.01 -7.78 4.70
CA ALA A 236 29.27 -8.97 4.29
C ALA A 236 28.00 -8.65 3.48
N GLY A 237 27.91 -9.20 2.27
CA GLY A 237 26.78 -9.04 1.36
C GLY A 237 27.22 -8.72 -0.07
N THR A 238 26.29 -8.28 -0.91
CA THR A 238 26.57 -8.06 -2.34
C THR A 238 27.69 -7.03 -2.56
N HIS A 239 28.65 -7.36 -3.43
CA HIS A 239 29.69 -6.47 -3.95
C HIS A 239 29.16 -5.66 -5.14
N GLY A 240 28.27 -4.71 -4.85
CA GLY A 240 27.59 -3.85 -5.82
C GLY A 240 28.30 -2.52 -6.07
N LEU A 241 28.16 -1.98 -7.29
CA LEU A 241 28.81 -0.72 -7.72
C LEU A 241 28.38 0.51 -6.89
N VAL A 242 27.14 0.50 -6.36
CA VAL A 242 26.57 1.60 -5.57
C VAL A 242 27.06 1.64 -4.11
N HIS A 243 27.79 0.61 -3.67
CA HIS A 243 28.25 0.52 -2.28
C HIS A 243 29.57 1.27 -2.03
N GLY A 244 30.27 1.76 -3.05
CA GLY A 244 31.48 2.58 -2.84
C GLY A 244 32.59 1.84 -2.07
N MET A 245 32.71 0.53 -2.29
CA MET A 245 33.61 -0.35 -1.53
C MET A 245 35.10 -0.07 -1.76
N ASP A 246 35.44 0.68 -2.80
CA ASP A 246 36.82 1.12 -3.10
C ASP A 246 37.43 1.85 -1.88
N ALA A 247 36.62 2.65 -1.19
CA ALA A 247 37.04 3.38 0.02
C ALA A 247 37.40 2.46 1.20
N ILE A 248 36.83 1.24 1.26
CA ILE A 248 37.19 0.24 2.28
C ILE A 248 38.59 -0.31 1.97
N VAL A 249 38.89 -0.60 0.70
CA VAL A 249 40.21 -1.08 0.27
C VAL A 249 41.28 -0.01 0.51
N GLU A 250 40.96 1.25 0.22
CA GLU A 250 41.85 2.37 0.50
C GLU A 250 42.05 2.60 2.01
N ALA A 251 41.00 2.43 2.83
CA ALA A 251 41.15 2.46 4.28
C ALA A 251 42.02 1.31 4.79
N ALA A 252 41.95 0.13 4.16
CA ALA A 252 42.81 -1.00 4.50
C ALA A 252 44.29 -0.73 4.16
N ASP A 253 44.58 0.02 3.10
CA ASP A 253 45.94 0.50 2.78
C ASP A 253 46.46 1.47 3.85
N LEU A 254 45.62 2.40 4.32
CA LEU A 254 45.98 3.33 5.41
C LEU A 254 46.22 2.64 6.77
N LEU A 255 45.72 1.41 6.94
CA LEU A 255 45.86 0.60 8.16
C LEU A 255 46.78 -0.62 7.95
N ARG A 256 47.58 -0.66 6.88
CA ARG A 256 48.37 -1.84 6.49
C ARG A 256 49.42 -2.28 7.50
N ASP A 257 49.93 -1.33 8.30
CA ASP A 257 50.94 -1.56 9.33
C ASP A 257 50.33 -1.70 10.73
N GLU A 258 49.00 -1.67 10.84
CA GLU A 258 48.27 -1.86 12.09
C GLU A 258 47.74 -3.29 12.19
N PRO A 259 47.50 -3.83 13.40
CA PRO A 259 46.95 -5.17 13.58
C PRO A 259 45.44 -5.20 13.26
N VAL A 260 45.08 -4.87 12.02
CA VAL A 260 43.70 -4.82 11.52
C VAL A 260 43.62 -5.67 10.24
N ARG A 261 42.58 -6.51 10.14
CA ARG A 261 42.25 -7.29 8.94
C ARG A 261 40.85 -6.97 8.45
N PHE A 262 40.70 -6.89 7.14
CA PHE A 262 39.45 -6.68 6.43
C PHE A 262 39.01 -7.97 5.75
N ARG A 263 37.78 -8.42 6.04
CA ARG A 263 37.15 -9.58 5.41
C ARG A 263 36.00 -9.12 4.52
N PHE A 264 35.98 -9.55 3.27
CA PHE A 264 34.93 -9.29 2.30
C PHE A 264 34.22 -10.59 1.98
N VAL A 265 33.03 -10.79 2.53
CA VAL A 265 32.23 -12.01 2.37
C VAL A 265 31.06 -11.73 1.46
N GLY A 266 31.07 -12.33 0.27
CA GLY A 266 29.99 -12.17 -0.69
C GLY A 266 30.45 -12.14 -2.14
N ASP A 267 29.49 -11.87 -3.01
CA ASP A 267 29.74 -11.82 -4.46
C ASP A 267 29.03 -10.61 -5.10
N GLY A 268 29.45 -10.27 -6.31
CA GLY A 268 28.87 -9.20 -7.09
C GLY A 268 29.83 -8.61 -8.12
N VAL A 269 29.27 -7.79 -9.00
CA VAL A 269 29.97 -7.19 -10.14
C VAL A 269 31.22 -6.37 -9.79
N ALA A 270 31.34 -5.88 -8.55
CA ALA A 270 32.50 -5.10 -8.11
C ALA A 270 33.67 -5.97 -7.60
N ARG A 271 33.44 -7.27 -7.30
CA ARG A 271 34.42 -8.13 -6.62
C ARG A 271 35.76 -8.20 -7.35
N GLU A 272 35.75 -8.56 -8.63
CA GLU A 272 36.98 -8.67 -9.44
C GLU A 272 37.76 -7.35 -9.52
N GLY A 273 37.07 -6.21 -9.48
CA GLY A 273 37.70 -4.89 -9.42
C GLY A 273 38.43 -4.65 -8.11
N LEU A 274 37.77 -4.97 -7.00
CA LEU A 274 38.33 -4.84 -5.65
C LEU A 274 39.53 -5.78 -5.43
N GLU A 275 39.44 -7.03 -5.86
CA GLU A 275 40.53 -8.00 -5.78
C GLU A 275 41.76 -7.54 -6.58
N ARG A 276 41.56 -7.00 -7.80
CA ARG A 276 42.65 -6.41 -8.59
C ARG A 276 43.26 -5.21 -7.87
N ARG A 277 42.46 -4.35 -7.27
CA ARG A 277 42.94 -3.17 -6.52
C ARG A 277 43.79 -3.58 -5.31
N VAL A 278 43.32 -4.56 -4.53
CA VAL A 278 44.06 -5.14 -3.39
C VAL A 278 45.42 -5.70 -3.84
N LYS A 279 45.46 -6.43 -4.96
CA LYS A 279 46.71 -6.95 -5.54
C LYS A 279 47.65 -5.84 -6.00
N GLN A 280 47.13 -4.80 -6.66
CA GLN A 280 47.94 -3.66 -7.12
C GLN A 280 48.58 -2.87 -5.98
N LEU A 281 47.88 -2.72 -4.86
CA LEU A 281 48.38 -2.04 -3.66
C LEU A 281 49.27 -2.93 -2.77
N GLY A 282 49.38 -4.23 -3.09
CA GLY A 282 50.16 -5.20 -2.33
C GLY A 282 49.64 -5.40 -0.90
N LEU A 283 48.32 -5.37 -0.71
CA LEU A 283 47.71 -5.48 0.62
C LEU A 283 47.61 -6.94 1.06
N THR A 284 48.11 -7.23 2.26
CA THR A 284 48.06 -8.56 2.90
C THR A 284 46.98 -8.65 3.97
N ASN A 285 46.39 -7.51 4.37
CA ASN A 285 45.37 -7.40 5.40
C ASN A 285 43.93 -7.48 4.86
N CYS A 286 43.74 -7.86 3.59
CA CYS A 286 42.42 -8.00 2.96
C CYS A 286 42.18 -9.44 2.50
N THR A 287 41.04 -10.03 2.83
CA THR A 287 40.62 -11.37 2.36
C THR A 287 39.25 -11.33 1.71
N PHE A 288 39.08 -12.03 0.59
CA PHE A 288 37.80 -12.20 -0.10
C PHE A 288 37.32 -13.64 0.06
N GLU A 289 36.05 -13.79 0.42
CA GLU A 289 35.40 -15.06 0.74
C GLU A 289 34.07 -15.18 -0.02
N GLU A 290 33.67 -16.42 -0.30
CA GLU A 290 32.44 -16.70 -1.05
C GLU A 290 31.17 -16.30 -0.29
N SER A 291 30.06 -16.18 -1.03
CA SER A 291 28.75 -15.96 -0.41
C SER A 291 28.36 -17.16 0.46
N VAL A 292 27.97 -16.88 1.72
CA VAL A 292 27.57 -17.90 2.68
C VAL A 292 26.06 -17.86 2.97
N PRO A 293 25.47 -18.97 3.45
CA PRO A 293 24.10 -18.97 3.97
C PRO A 293 23.92 -17.99 5.15
N PRO A 294 22.69 -17.48 5.37
CA PRO A 294 22.41 -16.54 6.44
C PRO A 294 22.85 -16.98 7.86
N GLU A 295 22.76 -18.26 8.19
CA GLU A 295 23.14 -18.80 9.51
C GLU A 295 24.66 -18.70 9.72
N GLN A 296 25.44 -18.95 8.67
CA GLN A 296 26.90 -18.79 8.71
C GLN A 296 27.28 -17.31 8.72
N LEU A 297 26.52 -16.45 8.05
CA LEU A 297 26.71 -14.99 8.11
C LEU A 297 26.55 -14.46 9.53
N VAL A 298 25.58 -14.97 10.30
CA VAL A 298 25.41 -14.61 11.73
C VAL A 298 26.65 -15.01 12.53
N ALA A 299 27.18 -16.22 12.32
CA ALA A 299 28.41 -16.64 12.98
C ALA A 299 29.60 -15.73 12.65
N LEU A 300 29.76 -15.34 11.38
CA LEU A 300 30.80 -14.40 10.95
C LEU A 300 30.64 -13.02 11.58
N LEU A 301 29.41 -12.51 11.72
CA LEU A 301 29.14 -11.25 12.40
C LEU A 301 29.46 -11.33 13.90
N HIS A 302 29.12 -12.46 14.55
CA HIS A 302 29.50 -12.71 15.95
C HIS A 302 31.00 -12.84 16.13
N GLU A 303 31.73 -13.30 15.10
CA GLU A 303 33.19 -13.40 15.04
C GLU A 303 33.91 -12.11 14.61
N ALA A 304 33.22 -11.11 14.05
CA ALA A 304 33.83 -9.85 13.66
C ALA A 304 33.95 -8.90 14.87
N ASP A 305 34.98 -8.06 14.91
CA ASP A 305 35.11 -7.02 15.95
C ASP A 305 34.36 -5.73 15.56
N ALA A 306 34.23 -5.49 14.26
CA ALA A 306 33.35 -4.48 13.70
C ALA A 306 32.83 -4.94 12.33
N ALA A 307 31.66 -4.46 11.94
CA ALA A 307 31.14 -4.60 10.58
C ALA A 307 31.20 -3.25 9.86
N ILE A 308 31.31 -3.26 8.53
CA ILE A 308 31.35 -2.02 7.74
C ILE A 308 30.25 -2.00 6.68
N ALA A 309 29.47 -0.92 6.67
CA ALA A 309 28.41 -0.66 5.70
C ALA A 309 28.70 0.65 4.97
N THR A 310 28.73 0.62 3.63
CA THR A 310 29.14 1.78 2.82
C THR A 310 28.19 2.03 1.65
N THR A 311 28.09 3.28 1.24
CA THR A 311 27.40 3.73 0.02
C THR A 311 28.25 4.77 -0.71
N ARG A 312 28.04 4.96 -2.02
CA ARG A 312 28.56 6.14 -2.71
C ARG A 312 27.96 7.43 -2.16
N GLY A 313 28.63 8.56 -2.34
CA GLY A 313 28.24 9.87 -1.79
C GLY A 313 27.20 10.66 -2.59
N SER A 314 26.49 10.03 -3.54
CA SER A 314 25.47 10.71 -4.35
C SER A 314 24.26 11.15 -3.52
N GLU A 315 23.56 12.19 -3.96
CA GLU A 315 22.35 12.70 -3.28
C GLU A 315 21.29 11.61 -3.08
N PHE A 316 21.09 10.75 -4.09
CA PHE A 316 20.19 9.59 -4.03
C PHE A 316 20.58 8.56 -2.95
N ALA A 317 21.88 8.38 -2.69
CA ALA A 317 22.34 7.46 -1.66
C ALA A 317 21.99 7.96 -0.24
N GLY A 318 21.85 9.27 -0.04
CA GLY A 318 21.40 9.86 1.22
C GLY A 318 19.95 9.53 1.60
N GLU A 319 19.16 9.07 0.64
CA GLU A 319 17.75 8.67 0.85
C GLU A 319 17.55 7.15 0.84
N THR A 320 18.65 6.37 0.79
CA THR A 320 18.63 4.90 0.77
C THR A 320 19.27 4.35 2.04
N ILE A 321 18.63 3.36 2.66
CA ILE A 321 19.18 2.67 3.83
C ILE A 321 19.57 1.23 3.42
N PRO A 322 20.86 0.86 3.46
CA PRO A 322 21.30 -0.50 3.15
C PRO A 322 20.67 -1.52 4.12
N VAL A 323 20.03 -2.57 3.61
CA VAL A 323 19.38 -3.59 4.46
C VAL A 323 20.35 -4.26 5.44
N LYS A 324 21.59 -4.51 4.98
CA LYS A 324 22.67 -5.12 5.78
C LYS A 324 22.99 -4.33 7.05
N LEU A 325 22.74 -3.02 7.06
CA LEU A 325 22.94 -2.17 8.23
C LEU A 325 22.08 -2.66 9.41
N PHE A 326 20.81 -3.00 9.14
CA PHE A 326 19.93 -3.53 10.17
C PHE A 326 20.38 -4.90 10.66
N ASP A 327 20.84 -5.77 9.76
CA ASP A 327 21.33 -7.10 10.12
C ASP A 327 22.58 -6.99 11.01
N TYR A 328 23.51 -6.09 10.70
CA TYR A 328 24.72 -5.86 11.52
C TYR A 328 24.35 -5.33 12.91
N LEU A 329 23.53 -4.28 12.96
CA LEU A 329 23.07 -3.68 14.22
C LEU A 329 22.31 -4.70 15.08
N ALA A 330 21.49 -5.57 14.48
CA ALA A 330 20.73 -6.60 15.19
C ALA A 330 21.63 -7.63 15.91
N THR A 331 22.78 -7.97 15.31
CA THR A 331 23.74 -8.91 15.93
C THR A 331 24.57 -8.31 17.07
N GLY A 332 24.50 -6.99 17.27
CA GLY A 332 25.35 -6.28 18.23
C GLY A 332 26.80 -6.15 17.79
N CYS A 333 27.09 -6.34 16.49
CA CYS A 333 28.41 -6.06 15.93
C CYS A 333 28.55 -4.54 15.73
N PRO A 334 29.53 -3.86 16.38
CA PRO A 334 29.73 -2.43 16.18
C PRO A 334 29.91 -2.09 14.70
N VAL A 335 29.15 -1.10 14.20
CA VAL A 335 29.16 -0.78 12.77
C VAL A 335 29.99 0.46 12.48
N VAL A 336 30.89 0.41 11.52
CA VAL A 336 31.43 1.59 10.83
C VAL A 336 30.56 1.83 9.60
N ALA A 337 29.80 2.92 9.58
CA ALA A 337 28.84 3.22 8.53
C ALA A 337 29.32 4.42 7.69
N ALA A 338 29.94 4.15 6.54
CA ALA A 338 30.35 5.18 5.58
C ALA A 338 29.16 5.57 4.68
N VAL A 339 28.22 6.32 5.26
CA VAL A 339 26.90 6.62 4.68
C VAL A 339 26.49 8.06 5.00
N ARG A 340 25.43 8.55 4.35
CA ARG A 340 24.86 9.89 4.59
C ARG A 340 23.34 9.82 4.73
N GLY A 341 22.75 10.93 5.18
CA GLY A 341 21.31 11.12 5.21
C GLY A 341 20.60 10.15 6.16
N ASP A 342 19.54 9.49 5.68
CA ASP A 342 18.69 8.67 6.54
C ASP A 342 19.42 7.44 7.11
N ALA A 343 20.41 6.88 6.38
CA ALA A 343 21.21 5.77 6.88
C ALA A 343 22.14 6.18 8.03
N ALA A 344 22.70 7.41 7.97
CA ALA A 344 23.53 7.94 9.04
C ALA A 344 22.71 8.17 10.32
N ARG A 345 21.49 8.71 10.18
CA ARG A 345 20.57 8.90 11.33
C ARG A 345 20.21 7.58 12.00
N VAL A 346 19.97 6.52 11.25
CA VAL A 346 19.72 5.18 11.81
C VAL A 346 20.89 4.72 12.68
N VAL A 347 22.13 4.95 12.24
CA VAL A 347 23.34 4.58 13.01
C VAL A 347 23.41 5.40 14.29
N GLU A 348 23.23 6.71 14.21
CA GLU A 348 23.27 7.63 15.35
C GLU A 348 22.18 7.33 16.38
N GLU A 349 20.93 7.15 15.94
CA GLU A 349 19.77 6.83 16.80
C GLU A 349 19.87 5.44 17.43
N SER A 350 20.47 4.48 16.71
CA SER A 350 20.68 3.13 17.25
C SER A 350 21.71 3.09 18.37
N GLY A 351 22.64 4.05 18.40
CA GLY A 351 23.82 3.98 19.24
C GLY A 351 24.67 2.73 18.99
N GLY A 352 24.53 2.08 17.83
CA GLY A 352 25.18 0.80 17.50
C GLY A 352 26.35 0.90 16.51
N GLY A 353 26.72 2.11 16.11
CA GLY A 353 27.86 2.33 15.21
C GLY A 353 28.42 3.74 15.20
N LEU A 354 29.46 3.93 14.40
CA LEU A 354 30.09 5.20 14.09
C LEU A 354 29.80 5.57 12.63
N VAL A 355 29.38 6.81 12.41
CA VAL A 355 29.21 7.35 11.05
C VAL A 355 30.56 7.83 10.53
N ALA A 356 30.90 7.40 9.31
CA ALA A 356 32.05 7.88 8.54
C ALA A 356 31.57 8.55 7.26
N GLU A 357 32.42 9.36 6.65
CA GLU A 357 32.10 9.98 5.36
C GLU A 357 32.15 8.95 4.23
N PRO A 358 31.12 8.86 3.37
CA PRO A 358 31.15 7.97 2.20
C PRO A 358 32.25 8.39 1.24
N GLU A 359 32.88 7.41 0.60
CA GLU A 359 34.00 7.61 -0.35
C GLU A 359 35.24 8.29 0.28
N ASN A 360 35.36 8.29 1.61
CA ASN A 360 36.49 8.86 2.34
C ASN A 360 37.21 7.77 3.17
N ALA A 361 38.30 7.22 2.61
CA ALA A 361 39.11 6.20 3.25
C ALA A 361 39.69 6.63 4.60
N ALA A 362 40.11 7.90 4.74
CA ALA A 362 40.68 8.42 5.97
C ALA A 362 39.64 8.49 7.11
N SER A 363 38.40 8.87 6.78
CA SER A 363 37.29 8.87 7.75
C SER A 363 36.96 7.46 8.22
N ILE A 364 36.92 6.49 7.31
CA ILE A 364 36.73 5.06 7.64
C ILE A 364 37.87 4.56 8.54
N ALA A 365 39.12 4.82 8.15
CA ALA A 365 40.29 4.39 8.92
C ALA A 365 40.31 5.00 10.33
N ALA A 366 39.94 6.28 10.48
CA ALA A 366 39.83 6.93 11.78
C ALA A 366 38.76 6.28 12.67
N ALA A 367 37.58 5.95 12.10
CA ALA A 367 36.52 5.25 12.84
C ALA A 367 36.98 3.85 13.28
N VAL A 368 37.67 3.10 12.42
CA VAL A 368 38.24 1.79 12.77
C VAL A 368 39.29 1.93 13.88
N ARG A 369 40.23 2.87 13.78
CA ARG A 369 41.23 3.12 14.84
C ARG A 369 40.60 3.45 16.17
N ARG A 370 39.52 4.26 16.16
CA ARG A 370 38.78 4.58 17.37
C ARG A 370 38.16 3.34 18.00
N LEU A 371 37.53 2.47 17.19
CA LEU A 371 37.02 1.20 17.67
C LEU A 371 38.13 0.30 18.19
N VAL A 372 39.32 0.27 17.59
CA VAL A 372 40.47 -0.50 18.11
C VAL A 372 40.92 0.02 19.48
N ALA A 373 41.05 1.33 19.63
CA ALA A 373 41.59 1.98 20.81
C ALA A 373 40.64 2.01 22.03
N GLU A 374 39.33 1.98 21.82
CA GLU A 374 38.33 2.21 22.87
C GLU A 374 37.43 0.97 23.13
N PRO A 375 37.83 0.02 24.00
CA PRO A 375 37.00 -1.14 24.37
C PRO A 375 35.63 -0.76 24.96
N ALA A 376 35.59 0.25 25.82
CA ALA A 376 34.35 0.72 26.43
C ALA A 376 33.35 1.23 25.38
N LEU A 377 33.84 1.90 24.34
CA LEU A 377 33.01 2.34 23.21
C LEU A 377 32.44 1.13 22.46
N ARG A 378 33.25 0.12 22.15
CA ARG A 378 32.77 -1.09 21.48
C ARG A 378 31.66 -1.79 22.27
N ALA A 379 31.84 -1.94 23.59
CA ALA A 379 30.84 -2.54 24.46
C ALA A 379 29.54 -1.74 24.48
N GLN A 380 29.63 -0.40 24.54
CA GLN A 380 28.47 0.48 24.43
C GLN A 380 27.74 0.28 23.09
N LEU A 381 28.46 0.32 21.96
CA LEU A 381 27.87 0.17 20.63
C LEU A 381 27.23 -1.22 20.44
N ALA A 382 27.88 -2.27 20.94
CA ALA A 382 27.35 -3.63 20.86
C ALA A 382 25.98 -3.79 21.54
N SER A 383 25.75 -3.05 22.63
CA SER A 383 24.47 -3.08 23.36
C SER A 383 23.36 -2.21 22.74
N GLY A 384 23.71 -1.12 22.04
CA GLY A 384 22.73 -0.17 21.51
C GLY A 384 21.96 -0.69 20.30
N GLY A 385 22.68 -1.24 19.32
CA GLY A 385 22.12 -1.72 18.05
C GLY A 385 20.96 -2.71 18.18
N PRO A 386 21.09 -3.81 18.95
CA PRO A 386 20.07 -4.86 19.00
C PRO A 386 18.73 -4.38 19.55
N ALA A 387 18.73 -3.61 20.64
CA ALA A 387 17.50 -3.12 21.27
C ALA A 387 16.76 -2.10 20.38
N PHE A 388 17.51 -1.25 19.67
CA PHE A 388 16.94 -0.33 18.69
C PHE A 388 16.31 -1.09 17.51
N VAL A 389 17.04 -2.05 16.92
CA VAL A 389 16.52 -2.83 15.80
C VAL A 389 15.32 -3.64 16.22
N GLU A 390 15.35 -4.31 17.37
CA GLU A 390 14.22 -5.12 17.84
C GLU A 390 12.93 -4.30 17.96
N ARG A 391 13.03 -3.07 18.47
CA ARG A 391 11.89 -2.17 18.68
C ARG A 391 11.38 -1.52 17.38
N GLU A 392 12.27 -1.00 16.55
CA GLU A 392 11.91 -0.10 15.44
C GLU A 392 12.00 -0.77 14.06
N HIS A 393 12.91 -1.74 13.90
CA HIS A 393 13.35 -2.28 12.60
C HIS A 393 13.38 -3.81 12.52
N SER A 394 12.78 -4.52 13.48
CA SER A 394 12.62 -5.96 13.38
C SER A 394 11.47 -6.28 12.43
N ARG A 395 11.59 -7.39 11.70
CA ARG A 395 10.48 -7.89 10.88
C ARG A 395 9.20 -8.10 11.70
N ARG A 396 9.32 -8.36 13.01
CA ARG A 396 8.19 -8.48 13.94
C ARG A 396 7.51 -7.14 14.20
N ALA A 397 8.28 -6.11 14.60
CA ALA A 397 7.77 -4.76 14.85
C ALA A 397 7.17 -4.15 13.59
N LEU A 398 7.86 -4.27 12.45
CA LEU A 398 7.36 -3.81 11.15
C LEU A 398 6.10 -4.58 10.72
N GLY A 399 6.03 -5.88 11.00
CA GLY A 399 4.84 -6.69 10.78
C GLY A 399 3.63 -6.22 11.61
N ALA A 400 3.84 -5.89 12.88
CA ALA A 400 2.79 -5.34 13.75
C ALA A 400 2.30 -3.97 13.25
N LYS A 401 3.23 -3.10 12.84
CA LYS A 401 2.92 -1.79 12.23
C LYS A 401 2.14 -1.94 10.93
N LEU A 402 2.49 -2.92 10.10
CA LEU A 402 1.74 -3.22 8.87
C LEU A 402 0.31 -3.63 9.21
N VAL A 403 0.10 -4.54 10.16
CA VAL A 403 -1.24 -4.98 10.59
C VAL A 403 -2.12 -3.78 10.99
N GLU A 404 -1.58 -2.87 11.79
CA GLU A 404 -2.29 -1.66 12.22
C GLU A 404 -2.59 -0.74 11.04
N THR A 405 -1.60 -0.53 10.17
CA THR A 405 -1.77 0.29 8.97
C THR A 405 -2.86 -0.26 8.03
N LEU A 406 -2.95 -1.59 7.88
CA LEU A 406 -3.99 -2.20 7.05
C LEU A 406 -5.38 -2.05 7.69
N ALA A 407 -5.50 -2.25 9.01
CA ALA A 407 -6.76 -2.05 9.73
C ALA A 407 -7.25 -0.60 9.60
N GLU A 408 -6.36 0.38 9.79
CA GLU A 408 -6.67 1.80 9.57
C GLU A 408 -7.06 2.10 8.12
N ALA A 409 -6.36 1.51 7.14
CA ALA A 409 -6.67 1.70 5.73
C ALA A 409 -8.07 1.17 5.38
N VAL A 410 -8.45 0.03 5.94
CA VAL A 410 -9.80 -0.54 5.82
C VAL A 410 -10.82 0.40 6.44
N VAL A 411 -10.59 0.85 7.67
CA VAL A 411 -11.47 1.80 8.39
C VAL A 411 -11.63 3.11 7.61
N GLU A 412 -10.55 3.73 7.12
CA GLU A 412 -10.64 4.99 6.38
C GLU A 412 -11.35 4.82 5.03
N THR A 413 -11.05 3.74 4.30
CA THR A 413 -11.70 3.48 3.01
C THR A 413 -13.20 3.25 3.17
N ASN A 414 -13.59 2.70 4.31
CA ASN A 414 -14.94 2.24 4.59
C ASN A 414 -15.66 3.13 5.63
N GLY A 415 -15.06 4.23 6.13
CA GLY A 415 -15.62 5.09 7.19
C GLY A 415 -15.68 4.45 8.60
N ARG A 416 -15.59 3.12 8.71
CA ARG A 416 -15.48 2.26 9.90
C ARG A 416 -15.18 0.81 9.47
N ALA A 417 -14.99 -0.11 10.42
CA ALA A 417 -15.14 -1.55 10.14
C ALA A 417 -16.57 -1.79 9.58
N ILE A 418 -16.70 -1.92 8.26
CA ILE A 418 -17.98 -2.24 7.63
C ILE A 418 -18.07 -3.77 7.52
N PRO A 419 -19.19 -4.40 7.92
CA PRO A 419 -19.45 -5.79 7.56
C PRO A 419 -19.31 -6.00 6.04
N PRO A 420 -18.76 -7.14 5.59
CA PRO A 420 -18.53 -7.38 4.16
C PRO A 420 -19.83 -7.15 3.37
N ARG A 421 -19.73 -6.46 2.21
CA ARG A 421 -20.91 -6.32 1.30
C ARG A 421 -21.48 -7.73 1.04
N PRO A 422 -22.76 -7.87 0.64
CA PRO A 422 -23.13 -9.03 -0.15
C PRO A 422 -22.12 -9.20 -1.30
N THR A 423 -21.39 -10.29 -1.31
CA THR A 423 -20.34 -10.61 -2.29
C THR A 423 -20.81 -11.60 -3.33
N GLY A 424 -20.07 -11.69 -4.44
CA GLY A 424 -20.28 -12.72 -5.46
C GLY A 424 -21.18 -12.28 -6.60
N LEU A 425 -21.73 -13.27 -7.32
CA LEU A 425 -22.51 -13.07 -8.54
C LEU A 425 -23.67 -12.09 -8.35
N HIS A 426 -24.30 -12.10 -7.17
CA HIS A 426 -25.39 -11.19 -6.84
C HIS A 426 -25.00 -9.71 -6.95
N ALA A 427 -23.89 -9.28 -6.33
CA ALA A 427 -23.51 -7.86 -6.33
C ALA A 427 -23.05 -7.38 -7.71
N PHE A 428 -22.38 -8.26 -8.47
CA PHE A 428 -22.04 -7.99 -9.87
C PHE A 428 -23.31 -7.86 -10.71
N ALA A 429 -24.24 -8.83 -10.60
CA ALA A 429 -25.50 -8.82 -11.33
C ALA A 429 -26.35 -7.59 -10.97
N LYS A 430 -26.45 -7.24 -9.68
CA LYS A 430 -27.13 -6.02 -9.21
C LYS A 430 -26.50 -4.78 -9.81
N ARG A 431 -25.17 -4.67 -9.80
CA ARG A 431 -24.50 -3.50 -10.38
C ARG A 431 -24.66 -3.42 -11.89
N ALA A 432 -24.56 -4.54 -12.59
CA ALA A 432 -24.79 -4.61 -14.03
C ALA A 432 -26.23 -4.20 -14.37
N LEU A 433 -27.20 -4.70 -13.61
CA LEU A 433 -28.62 -4.35 -13.73
C LEU A 433 -28.84 -2.86 -13.46
N ASP A 434 -28.30 -2.31 -12.38
CA ASP A 434 -28.38 -0.89 -12.03
C ASP A 434 -27.86 0.00 -13.16
N VAL A 435 -26.69 -0.33 -13.72
CA VAL A 435 -26.06 0.42 -14.81
C VAL A 435 -26.88 0.29 -16.09
N LEU A 436 -27.29 -0.92 -16.45
CA LEU A 436 -28.08 -1.17 -17.67
C LEU A 436 -29.42 -0.44 -17.61
N LEU A 437 -30.19 -0.66 -16.54
CA LEU A 437 -31.51 -0.04 -16.39
C LEU A 437 -31.42 1.48 -16.27
N SER A 438 -30.42 2.03 -15.56
CA SER A 438 -30.23 3.48 -15.47
C SER A 438 -29.81 4.10 -16.80
N ALA A 439 -28.96 3.42 -17.58
CA ALA A 439 -28.56 3.88 -18.91
C ALA A 439 -29.75 3.87 -19.88
N VAL A 440 -30.55 2.79 -19.89
CA VAL A 440 -31.77 2.70 -20.70
C VAL A 440 -32.78 3.77 -20.27
N ALA A 441 -33.02 3.93 -18.96
CA ALA A 441 -33.92 4.94 -18.43
C ALA A 441 -33.48 6.36 -18.82
N LEU A 442 -32.18 6.68 -18.76
CA LEU A 442 -31.66 7.97 -19.22
C LEU A 442 -31.95 8.23 -20.69
N VAL A 443 -31.79 7.23 -21.56
CA VAL A 443 -32.11 7.36 -23.00
C VAL A 443 -33.61 7.54 -23.21
N VAL A 444 -34.43 6.66 -22.62
CA VAL A 444 -35.89 6.67 -22.79
C VAL A 444 -36.52 7.95 -22.23
N PHE A 445 -36.08 8.40 -21.05
CA PHE A 445 -36.59 9.62 -20.44
C PHE A 445 -35.89 10.89 -20.91
N SER A 446 -34.86 10.82 -21.78
CA SER A 446 -34.16 12.01 -22.27
C SER A 446 -35.07 13.07 -22.91
N PRO A 447 -36.13 12.74 -23.69
CA PRO A 447 -37.01 13.76 -24.24
C PRO A 447 -37.82 14.48 -23.14
N VAL A 448 -38.28 13.72 -22.13
CA VAL A 448 -39.01 14.27 -20.98
C VAL A 448 -38.09 15.14 -20.11
N MET A 449 -36.86 14.67 -19.86
CA MET A 449 -35.85 15.41 -19.13
C MET A 449 -35.49 16.72 -19.82
N LEU A 450 -35.40 16.72 -21.16
CA LEU A 450 -35.19 17.94 -21.95
C LEU A 450 -36.37 18.90 -21.84
N ALA A 451 -37.60 18.41 -21.94
CA ALA A 451 -38.80 19.23 -21.77
C ALA A 451 -38.88 19.85 -20.36
N VAL A 452 -38.57 19.07 -19.31
CA VAL A 452 -38.47 19.57 -17.92
C VAL A 452 -37.38 20.63 -17.80
N ALA A 453 -36.20 20.40 -18.39
CA ALA A 453 -35.10 21.37 -18.38
C ALA A 453 -35.49 22.71 -19.02
N ILE A 454 -36.18 22.65 -20.17
CA ILE A 454 -36.72 23.84 -20.85
C ILE A 454 -37.76 24.53 -19.96
N ALA A 455 -38.72 23.79 -19.40
CA ALA A 455 -39.76 24.35 -18.54
C ALA A 455 -39.20 25.06 -17.30
N ILE A 456 -38.17 24.48 -16.64
CA ILE A 456 -37.48 25.10 -15.50
C ILE A 456 -36.79 26.42 -15.93
N LYS A 457 -36.16 26.43 -17.11
CA LYS A 457 -35.47 27.61 -17.65
C LYS A 457 -36.43 28.73 -18.06
N LEU A 458 -37.61 28.37 -18.55
CA LEU A 458 -38.64 29.36 -18.91
C LEU A 458 -39.32 29.98 -17.67
N GLU A 459 -39.43 29.24 -16.57
CA GLU A 459 -40.08 29.74 -15.34
C GLU A 459 -39.13 30.49 -14.39
N SER A 460 -37.84 30.12 -14.33
CA SER A 460 -36.92 30.65 -13.33
C SER A 460 -35.46 30.76 -13.81
N GLU A 461 -34.78 31.85 -13.42
CA GLU A 461 -33.36 32.07 -13.71
C GLU A 461 -32.44 31.07 -12.97
N GLY A 462 -31.19 30.88 -13.43
CA GLY A 462 -30.19 29.99 -12.81
C GLY A 462 -30.13 28.56 -13.38
N PRO A 463 -29.39 27.63 -12.73
CA PRO A 463 -29.11 26.28 -13.26
C PRO A 463 -30.33 25.33 -13.21
N VAL A 464 -30.45 24.47 -14.24
CA VAL A 464 -31.51 23.44 -14.32
C VAL A 464 -31.37 22.39 -13.22
N LEU A 465 -30.13 22.00 -12.91
CA LEU A 465 -29.82 21.01 -11.89
C LEU A 465 -29.57 21.67 -10.54
N PHE A 466 -30.08 21.04 -9.50
CA PHE A 466 -29.80 21.31 -8.10
C PHE A 466 -28.88 20.21 -7.56
N THR A 467 -27.84 20.60 -6.82
CA THR A 467 -26.88 19.70 -6.18
C THR A 467 -26.97 19.81 -4.66
N GLN A 468 -26.94 18.67 -3.97
CA GLN A 468 -27.06 18.61 -2.50
C GLN A 468 -26.11 17.59 -1.89
N ARG A 469 -25.52 17.91 -0.73
CA ARG A 469 -24.70 16.97 0.06
C ARG A 469 -25.58 15.97 0.79
N ARG A 470 -25.29 14.68 0.62
CA ARG A 470 -26.03 13.57 1.22
C ARG A 470 -25.09 12.55 1.82
N SER A 471 -25.55 11.86 2.87
CA SER A 471 -24.83 10.71 3.44
C SER A 471 -24.97 9.51 2.53
N GLY A 472 -23.85 8.99 2.06
CA GLY A 472 -23.74 7.76 1.29
C GLY A 472 -23.26 6.58 2.12
N ARG A 473 -22.62 5.61 1.45
CA ARG A 473 -22.09 4.40 2.10
C ARG A 473 -20.97 4.73 3.08
N GLY A 474 -20.93 4.03 4.21
CA GLY A 474 -19.99 4.27 5.31
C GLY A 474 -20.19 5.65 5.95
N SER A 475 -21.37 6.24 5.76
CA SER A 475 -21.68 7.62 6.11
C SER A 475 -20.79 8.67 5.43
N CYS A 476 -20.05 8.29 4.38
CA CYS A 476 -19.28 9.22 3.56
C CYS A 476 -20.21 10.07 2.70
N GLU A 477 -19.93 11.36 2.61
CA GLU A 477 -20.78 12.27 1.85
C GLU A 477 -20.59 12.15 0.34
N PHE A 478 -21.66 12.38 -0.41
CA PHE A 478 -21.63 12.52 -1.87
C PHE A 478 -22.57 13.64 -2.36
N VAL A 479 -22.39 14.04 -3.61
CA VAL A 479 -23.22 15.06 -4.26
C VAL A 479 -24.35 14.41 -5.04
N LEU A 480 -25.58 14.64 -4.59
CA LEU A 480 -26.82 14.19 -5.24
C LEU A 480 -27.26 15.20 -6.31
N PHE A 481 -27.72 14.72 -7.48
CA PHE A 481 -28.32 15.56 -8.53
C PHE A 481 -29.84 15.47 -8.54
N LYS A 482 -30.52 16.62 -8.68
CA LYS A 482 -31.96 16.70 -8.92
C LYS A 482 -32.28 17.80 -9.93
N PHE A 483 -33.47 17.78 -10.52
CA PHE A 483 -33.98 18.99 -11.15
C PHE A 483 -34.36 20.01 -10.09
N ARG A 484 -34.07 21.27 -10.38
CA ARG A 484 -34.43 22.37 -9.51
C ARG A 484 -35.95 22.55 -9.49
N SER A 485 -36.53 22.43 -8.30
CA SER A 485 -37.98 22.63 -8.05
C SER A 485 -38.29 23.87 -7.19
N MET A 486 -37.27 24.58 -6.72
CA MET A 486 -37.40 25.75 -5.83
C MET A 486 -36.72 26.98 -6.45
N ALA A 487 -37.16 28.17 -6.07
CA ALA A 487 -36.57 29.43 -6.51
C ALA A 487 -35.10 29.58 -6.06
N VAL A 488 -34.32 30.31 -6.85
CA VAL A 488 -32.92 30.64 -6.55
C VAL A 488 -32.83 31.41 -5.23
N GLY A 489 -31.90 31.04 -4.35
CA GLY A 489 -31.72 31.65 -3.03
C GLY A 489 -32.41 30.91 -1.87
N THR A 490 -33.08 29.78 -2.11
CA THR A 490 -33.67 28.96 -1.03
C THR A 490 -32.58 28.17 -0.27
N PRO A 491 -32.53 28.20 1.07
CA PRO A 491 -31.53 27.50 1.88
C PRO A 491 -31.60 25.96 1.76
N ASP A 492 -30.45 25.30 1.84
CA ASP A 492 -30.31 23.83 1.78
C ASP A 492 -30.56 23.17 3.16
N LEU A 493 -31.81 23.25 3.64
CA LEU A 493 -32.24 22.72 4.95
C LEU A 493 -33.35 21.67 4.81
N ALA A 494 -33.44 20.77 5.80
CA ALA A 494 -34.53 19.80 5.88
C ALA A 494 -35.88 20.52 6.04
N THR A 495 -36.96 20.00 5.45
CA THR A 495 -38.28 20.65 5.43
C THR A 495 -38.80 21.04 6.82
N HIS A 496 -38.45 20.29 7.87
CA HIS A 496 -38.84 20.57 9.26
C HIS A 496 -38.02 21.69 9.93
N LEU A 497 -36.93 22.15 9.30
CA LEU A 497 -36.04 23.21 9.80
C LEU A 497 -36.27 24.56 9.10
N VAL A 498 -37.20 24.64 8.14
CA VAL A 498 -37.46 25.87 7.39
C VAL A 498 -38.72 26.57 7.90
N GLN A 499 -38.63 27.87 8.17
CA GLN A 499 -39.78 28.69 8.58
C GLN A 499 -40.86 28.70 7.49
N PRO A 500 -42.16 28.64 7.84
CA PRO A 500 -43.26 28.74 6.88
C PRO A 500 -43.13 30.03 6.05
N GLY A 501 -43.08 29.91 4.72
CA GLY A 501 -43.00 31.06 3.79
C GLY A 501 -41.62 31.33 3.16
N VAL A 502 -40.55 30.68 3.62
CA VAL A 502 -39.18 30.88 3.07
C VAL A 502 -38.88 29.97 1.86
N VAL A 503 -39.59 28.84 1.71
CA VAL A 503 -39.45 27.94 0.56
C VAL A 503 -40.46 28.29 -0.53
N ARG A 504 -39.99 28.87 -1.64
CA ARG A 504 -40.85 29.16 -2.79
C ARG A 504 -40.68 28.08 -3.87
N VAL A 505 -41.56 27.08 -3.84
CA VAL A 505 -41.65 26.05 -4.90
C VAL A 505 -42.29 26.69 -6.14
N THR A 506 -41.72 26.48 -7.32
CA THR A 506 -42.27 27.02 -8.58
C THR A 506 -43.45 26.18 -9.08
N LYS A 507 -44.24 26.65 -10.05
CA LYS A 507 -45.37 25.85 -10.58
C LYS A 507 -44.88 24.61 -11.32
N VAL A 508 -43.82 24.75 -12.14
CA VAL A 508 -43.13 23.60 -12.76
C VAL A 508 -42.52 22.73 -11.66
N GLY A 509 -41.91 23.34 -10.63
CA GLY A 509 -41.36 22.66 -9.47
C GLY A 509 -42.35 21.77 -8.71
N ALA A 510 -43.57 22.27 -8.49
CA ALA A 510 -44.64 21.52 -7.85
C ALA A 510 -45.08 20.33 -8.72
N PHE A 511 -45.19 20.53 -10.03
CA PHE A 511 -45.53 19.46 -10.97
C PHE A 511 -44.48 18.35 -10.98
N ILE A 512 -43.19 18.69 -11.13
CA ILE A 512 -42.11 17.69 -11.22
C ILE A 512 -41.87 16.94 -9.91
N ARG A 513 -42.14 17.57 -8.75
CA ARG A 513 -42.12 16.88 -7.45
C ARG A 513 -43.26 15.89 -7.32
N ARG A 514 -44.48 16.28 -7.72
CA ARG A 514 -45.67 15.42 -7.66
C ARG A 514 -45.51 14.17 -8.53
N THR A 515 -44.85 14.30 -9.68
CA THR A 515 -44.58 13.19 -10.61
C THR A 515 -43.24 12.50 -10.36
N SER A 516 -42.46 12.94 -9.36
CA SER A 516 -41.09 12.46 -9.06
C SER A 516 -40.11 12.60 -10.23
N LEU A 517 -40.44 13.43 -11.23
CA LEU A 517 -39.53 13.74 -12.34
C LEU A 517 -38.28 14.47 -11.86
N ASP A 518 -38.33 15.14 -10.69
CA ASP A 518 -37.19 15.84 -10.10
C ASP A 518 -36.01 14.93 -9.76
N GLU A 519 -36.25 13.62 -9.60
CA GLU A 519 -35.24 12.64 -9.22
C GLU A 519 -34.55 11.96 -10.40
N LEU A 520 -35.02 12.15 -11.64
CA LEU A 520 -34.40 11.55 -12.83
C LEU A 520 -32.90 11.84 -13.00
N PRO A 521 -32.37 13.03 -12.66
CA PRO A 521 -30.92 13.28 -12.71
C PRO A 521 -30.08 12.37 -11.81
N GLN A 522 -30.68 11.75 -10.78
CA GLN A 522 -29.99 10.78 -9.90
C GLN A 522 -29.59 9.50 -10.64
N LEU A 523 -30.18 9.20 -11.80
CA LEU A 523 -29.71 8.09 -12.65
C LEU A 523 -28.23 8.26 -13.02
N TRP A 524 -27.74 9.51 -13.13
CA TRP A 524 -26.32 9.79 -13.31
C TRP A 524 -25.48 9.43 -12.07
N ASN A 525 -26.00 9.67 -10.85
CA ASN A 525 -25.37 9.22 -9.60
C ASN A 525 -25.22 7.68 -9.58
N ILE A 526 -26.23 6.97 -10.09
CA ILE A 526 -26.18 5.51 -10.19
C ILE A 526 -25.07 5.09 -11.17
N LEU A 527 -24.98 5.69 -12.36
CA LEU A 527 -23.90 5.38 -13.31
C LEU A 527 -22.49 5.65 -12.73
N ARG A 528 -22.30 6.75 -11.99
CA ARG A 528 -21.03 7.06 -11.32
C ARG A 528 -20.67 6.10 -10.17
N GLY A 529 -21.67 5.44 -9.61
CA GLY A 529 -21.49 4.51 -8.49
C GLY A 529 -21.68 5.13 -7.11
N ASP A 530 -22.22 6.34 -7.05
CA ASP A 530 -22.57 6.99 -5.77
C ASP A 530 -23.87 6.41 -5.18
N MET A 531 -24.76 5.90 -6.05
CA MET A 531 -26.07 5.36 -5.72
C MET A 531 -26.36 4.03 -6.43
N THR A 532 -27.43 3.37 -6.01
CA THR A 532 -28.04 2.18 -6.63
C THR A 532 -29.52 2.47 -6.95
N LEU A 533 -30.18 1.66 -7.80
CA LEU A 533 -31.61 1.81 -8.02
C LEU A 533 -32.40 1.50 -6.74
N VAL A 534 -32.02 0.42 -6.05
CA VAL A 534 -32.70 -0.07 -4.83
C VAL A 534 -31.73 -0.08 -3.66
N GLY A 535 -32.04 0.69 -2.62
CA GLY A 535 -31.27 0.82 -1.38
C GLY A 535 -31.91 1.84 -0.43
N PRO A 536 -31.35 2.04 0.77
CA PRO A 536 -31.87 3.05 1.71
C PRO A 536 -31.84 4.45 1.11
N ARG A 537 -32.92 5.22 1.25
CA ARG A 537 -32.95 6.60 0.72
C ARG A 537 -31.85 7.45 1.40
N PRO A 538 -31.06 8.24 0.64
CA PRO A 538 -29.93 8.99 1.20
C PRO A 538 -30.36 10.03 2.24
N ALA A 539 -29.79 9.96 3.44
CA ALA A 539 -30.01 10.96 4.50
C ALA A 539 -29.35 12.30 4.12
N LEU A 540 -29.90 13.41 4.63
CA LEU A 540 -29.20 14.70 4.58
C LEU A 540 -27.92 14.64 5.41
N TYR A 541 -26.90 15.41 5.02
CA TYR A 541 -25.61 15.43 5.73
C TYR A 541 -25.74 15.90 7.20
N ASN A 542 -26.80 16.64 7.53
CA ASN A 542 -27.09 17.18 8.85
C ASN A 542 -28.13 16.37 9.66
N GLN A 543 -28.55 15.19 9.18
CA GLN A 543 -29.46 14.29 9.92
C GLN A 543 -28.66 13.32 10.81
N TYR A 544 -28.00 13.87 11.83
CA TYR A 544 -27.07 13.12 12.68
C TYR A 544 -27.72 11.90 13.35
N ASP A 545 -28.96 12.01 13.83
CA ASP A 545 -29.64 10.92 14.52
C ASP A 545 -29.93 9.72 13.60
N LEU A 546 -30.44 9.99 12.38
CA LEU A 546 -30.69 8.95 11.39
C LEU A 546 -29.39 8.26 10.96
N ILE A 547 -28.33 9.05 10.77
CA ILE A 547 -27.02 8.54 10.40
C ILE A 547 -26.49 7.62 11.51
N ALA A 548 -26.55 8.06 12.77
CA ALA A 548 -26.10 7.29 13.92
C ALA A 548 -26.90 5.98 14.11
N MET A 549 -28.23 6.01 13.94
CA MET A 549 -29.05 4.80 14.04
C MET A 549 -28.75 3.79 12.91
N ARG A 550 -28.56 4.26 11.67
CA ARG A 550 -28.16 3.41 10.55
C ARG A 550 -26.78 2.80 10.77
N GLN A 551 -25.84 3.58 11.30
CA GLN A 551 -24.51 3.08 11.70
C GLN A 551 -24.61 1.98 12.76
N GLY A 552 -25.39 2.20 13.82
CA GLY A 552 -25.61 1.22 14.89
C GLY A 552 -26.21 -0.11 14.40
N GLN A 553 -26.94 -0.10 13.29
CA GLN A 553 -27.59 -1.28 12.70
C GLN A 553 -26.86 -1.86 11.48
N GLY A 554 -25.70 -1.29 11.08
CA GLY A 554 -24.95 -1.77 9.90
C GLY A 554 -25.55 -1.38 8.55
N VAL A 555 -26.60 -0.57 8.52
CA VAL A 555 -27.36 -0.20 7.31
C VAL A 555 -26.56 0.70 6.37
N ASP A 556 -25.69 1.55 6.92
CA ASP A 556 -24.77 2.41 6.17
C ASP A 556 -23.73 1.62 5.34
N ALA A 557 -23.65 0.29 5.46
CA ALA A 557 -22.91 -0.58 4.55
C ALA A 557 -23.49 -0.61 3.11
N LEU A 558 -24.78 -0.29 2.97
CA LEU A 558 -25.48 -0.27 1.68
C LEU A 558 -25.20 1.03 0.91
N LEU A 559 -25.25 0.94 -0.44
CA LEU A 559 -25.32 2.15 -1.25
C LEU A 559 -26.70 2.79 -1.10
N PRO A 560 -26.79 4.13 -1.06
CA PRO A 560 -28.07 4.81 -1.05
C PRO A 560 -28.84 4.53 -2.35
N GLY A 561 -30.15 4.30 -2.21
CA GLY A 561 -31.05 3.97 -3.31
C GLY A 561 -31.83 5.18 -3.83
N LEU A 562 -32.20 5.13 -5.11
CA LEU A 562 -33.25 5.99 -5.67
C LEU A 562 -34.63 5.63 -5.07
N THR A 563 -34.88 4.33 -4.91
CA THR A 563 -36.00 3.78 -4.13
C THR A 563 -35.48 2.75 -3.13
N GLY A 564 -36.33 2.36 -2.17
CA GLY A 564 -35.94 1.41 -1.13
C GLY A 564 -37.13 0.77 -0.41
N TRP A 565 -36.87 -0.27 0.37
CA TRP A 565 -37.88 -1.02 1.11
C TRP A 565 -38.69 -0.13 2.07
N ALA A 566 -38.02 0.74 2.83
CA ALA A 566 -38.68 1.71 3.69
C ALA A 566 -39.54 2.70 2.89
N GLN A 567 -39.11 3.07 1.68
CA GLN A 567 -39.83 4.00 0.81
C GLN A 567 -41.16 3.42 0.33
N ILE A 568 -41.25 2.12 0.05
CA ILE A 568 -42.51 1.49 -0.41
C ILE A 568 -43.45 1.07 0.74
N ASN A 569 -42.95 0.98 1.98
CA ASN A 569 -43.71 0.57 3.17
C ASN A 569 -44.15 1.73 4.07
N GLY A 570 -44.07 2.98 3.58
CA GLY A 570 -44.56 4.15 4.34
C GLY A 570 -43.83 5.48 4.14
N ARG A 571 -42.84 5.55 3.22
CA ARG A 571 -42.10 6.77 2.85
C ARG A 571 -41.64 7.62 4.05
N ASP A 572 -42.26 8.79 4.23
CA ASP A 572 -41.93 9.79 5.25
C ASP A 572 -42.95 9.81 6.40
N GLU A 573 -43.99 8.98 6.34
CA GLU A 573 -45.02 8.86 7.38
C GLU A 573 -44.63 7.88 8.50
N ILE A 574 -43.53 7.13 8.31
CA ILE A 574 -43.03 6.16 9.30
C ILE A 574 -41.98 6.78 10.23
N PRO A 575 -41.99 6.43 11.54
CA PRO A 575 -40.96 6.84 12.49
C PRO A 575 -39.54 6.43 12.06
N MET A 576 -38.54 7.16 12.54
CA MET A 576 -37.13 6.95 12.17
C MET A 576 -36.64 5.55 12.52
N GLU A 577 -37.05 5.03 13.69
CA GLU A 577 -36.76 3.68 14.18
C GLU A 577 -37.31 2.63 13.22
N ARG A 578 -38.55 2.82 12.75
CA ARG A 578 -39.20 1.90 11.81
C ARG A 578 -38.54 1.96 10.43
N LYS A 579 -38.14 3.16 9.98
CA LYS A 579 -37.39 3.35 8.74
C LYS A 579 -36.06 2.59 8.78
N VAL A 580 -35.30 2.72 9.87
CA VAL A 580 -34.03 2.00 10.07
C VAL A 580 -34.26 0.49 10.17
N ALA A 581 -35.32 0.04 10.84
CA ALA A 581 -35.66 -1.39 10.92
C ALA A 581 -35.99 -2.00 9.54
N LEU A 582 -36.71 -1.26 8.69
CA LEU A 582 -36.98 -1.69 7.30
C LEU A 582 -35.71 -1.66 6.45
N ASP A 583 -34.84 -0.65 6.62
CA ASP A 583 -33.56 -0.62 5.92
C ASP A 583 -32.65 -1.80 6.36
N ARG A 584 -32.73 -2.22 7.63
CA ARG A 584 -32.05 -3.41 8.16
C ARG A 584 -32.65 -4.70 7.60
N GLU A 585 -33.97 -4.80 7.54
CA GLU A 585 -34.65 -5.93 6.90
C GLU A 585 -34.22 -6.09 5.43
N TYR A 586 -34.07 -4.97 4.71
CA TYR A 586 -33.54 -4.99 3.35
C TYR A 586 -32.10 -5.50 3.31
N LEU A 587 -31.23 -5.06 4.21
CA LEU A 587 -29.86 -5.57 4.34
C LEU A 587 -29.82 -7.08 4.57
N ASP A 588 -30.74 -7.62 5.37
CA ASP A 588 -30.78 -9.05 5.71
C ASP A 588 -31.37 -9.92 4.58
N ARG A 589 -32.17 -9.34 3.66
CA ARG A 589 -32.91 -10.06 2.60
C ARG A 589 -32.42 -9.79 1.18
N LEU A 590 -31.18 -9.31 1.02
CA LEU A 590 -30.65 -8.89 -0.28
C LEU A 590 -30.74 -10.00 -1.34
N SER A 591 -31.53 -9.74 -2.39
CA SER A 591 -31.63 -10.60 -3.56
C SER A 591 -32.11 -9.80 -4.78
N ILE A 592 -31.78 -10.25 -5.99
CA ILE A 592 -32.26 -9.62 -7.24
C ILE A 592 -33.79 -9.67 -7.34
N ALA A 593 -34.40 -10.79 -6.91
CA ALA A 593 -35.85 -10.92 -6.90
C ALA A 593 -36.50 -9.86 -6.00
N PHE A 594 -35.90 -9.60 -4.83
CA PHE A 594 -36.40 -8.60 -3.91
C PHE A 594 -36.19 -7.16 -4.44
N ASP A 595 -35.06 -6.89 -5.10
CA ASP A 595 -34.85 -5.61 -5.78
C ASP A 595 -35.90 -5.38 -6.89
N LEU A 596 -36.17 -6.39 -7.72
CA LEU A 596 -37.20 -6.32 -8.77
C LEU A 596 -38.60 -6.10 -8.17
N GLU A 597 -38.92 -6.79 -7.08
CA GLU A 597 -40.17 -6.58 -6.35
C GLU A 597 -40.29 -5.12 -5.89
N ILE A 598 -39.24 -4.55 -5.29
CA ILE A 598 -39.22 -3.16 -4.84
C ILE A 598 -39.40 -2.21 -6.03
N LEU A 599 -38.74 -2.46 -7.17
CA LEU A 599 -38.87 -1.63 -8.37
C LEU A 599 -40.29 -1.67 -8.94
N VAL A 600 -40.90 -2.86 -9.06
CA VAL A 600 -42.27 -3.03 -9.55
C VAL A 600 -43.27 -2.34 -8.62
N ARG A 601 -43.15 -2.54 -7.30
CA ARG A 601 -43.98 -1.86 -6.30
C ARG A 601 -43.79 -0.34 -6.33
N THR A 602 -42.57 0.14 -6.53
CA THR A 602 -42.28 1.58 -6.70
C THR A 602 -43.02 2.12 -7.92
N GLY A 603 -42.95 1.43 -9.07
CA GLY A 603 -43.68 1.80 -10.28
C GLY A 603 -45.20 1.84 -10.08
N MET A 604 -45.78 0.79 -9.50
CA MET A 604 -47.23 0.74 -9.21
C MET A 604 -47.68 1.87 -8.28
N THR A 605 -46.86 2.23 -7.29
CA THR A 605 -47.14 3.35 -6.37
C THR A 605 -47.13 4.70 -7.10
N LEU A 606 -46.29 4.87 -8.13
CA LEU A 606 -46.28 6.07 -8.96
C LEU A 606 -47.52 6.16 -9.87
N PHE A 607 -48.02 5.03 -10.39
CA PHE A 607 -49.19 5.00 -11.27
C PHE A 607 -50.55 5.08 -10.57
N THR A 608 -50.65 4.64 -9.31
CA THR A 608 -51.93 4.57 -8.59
C THR A 608 -52.43 5.91 -8.05
N MET A 609 -51.75 7.04 -8.33
CA MET A 609 -52.14 8.39 -7.89
C MET A 609 -52.61 8.47 -6.42
N ARG A 610 -52.10 7.61 -5.53
CA ARG A 610 -52.04 7.89 -4.09
C ARG A 610 -50.91 8.89 -3.86
N GLY A 611 -51.02 10.03 -4.55
CA GLY A 611 -50.09 11.12 -4.54
C GLY A 611 -50.33 11.95 -3.28
N THR A 612 -49.35 11.91 -2.39
CA THR A 612 -48.99 12.94 -1.42
C THR A 612 -49.59 14.32 -1.73
N ARG A 613 -50.35 14.86 -0.76
CA ARG A 613 -50.68 16.28 -0.64
C ARG A 613 -49.43 17.10 -0.39
#